data_AF-S8E8J9-F1
#
_entry.id   AF-S8E8J9-F1
#
_cell.length_a   1.000
_cell.length_b   1.000
_cell.length_c   1.000
_cell.angle_alpha   90.00
_cell.angle_beta   90.00
_cell.angle_gamma   90.00
#
_symmetry.space_group_name_H-M   'P 1'
#
loop_
_entity.id
_entity.type
_entity.pdbx_description
1 polymer ?
#
loop_
_entity_poly.entity_id
_entity_poly.type
_entity_poly.pdbx_seq_one_letter_code
_entity_poly.pdbx_strand_id
1 'polypeptide(L)'
;MGSSVPIEAATEEIEHDVWEAGNALLRPPSSPDELLKLLNKAEGILSGICQEPSISTAKAILPMMNALISDEIFKHSDGNVQVAVASCLNELTRITAPDYSYSDELMQDIFKLFMTALKQLPRGTGMNLSRAENILNTMATIRTGVMMWDLELDDMVVEMFELFFDT
;
A
#
# COMPACT_ATOMS: atom_id res chain seq x y z
N MET A 1 37.02 1.84 -14.30
CA MET A 1 35.86 0.93 -14.30
C MET A 1 35.48 0.76 -12.84
N GLY A 2 34.56 1.60 -12.36
CA GLY A 2 34.13 1.61 -10.96
C GLY A 2 33.08 0.54 -10.74
N SER A 3 33.23 -0.25 -9.68
CA SER A 3 32.32 -1.34 -9.31
C SER A 3 30.89 -0.83 -9.06
N SER A 4 29.97 -1.12 -9.99
CA SER A 4 28.51 -1.00 -9.83
C SER A 4 27.88 -2.18 -9.08
N VAL A 5 28.67 -3.23 -8.82
CA VAL A 5 28.26 -4.55 -8.29
C VAL A 5 27.39 -4.51 -7.03
N PRO A 6 27.60 -3.64 -6.01
CA PRO A 6 26.81 -3.70 -4.78
C PRO A 6 25.36 -3.25 -4.93
N ILE A 7 25.09 -2.30 -5.84
CA ILE A 7 23.76 -1.71 -6.03
C ILE A 7 22.91 -2.60 -6.95
N GLU A 8 23.53 -3.16 -7.99
CA GLU A 8 22.87 -4.12 -8.89
C GLU A 8 22.41 -5.38 -8.14
N ALA A 9 23.29 -5.98 -7.32
CA ALA A 9 22.94 -7.17 -6.55
C ALA A 9 21.80 -6.94 -5.54
N ALA A 10 21.79 -5.80 -4.84
CA ALA A 10 20.70 -5.45 -3.92
C ALA A 10 19.37 -5.19 -4.66
N THR A 11 19.44 -4.65 -5.89
CA THR A 11 18.26 -4.43 -6.74
C THR A 11 17.69 -5.77 -7.20
N GLU A 12 18.53 -6.70 -7.66
CA GLU A 12 18.11 -8.04 -8.08
C GLU A 12 17.47 -8.84 -6.94
N GLU A 13 17.97 -8.72 -5.71
CA GLU A 13 17.41 -9.35 -4.52
C GLU A 13 16.00 -8.80 -4.22
N ILE A 14 15.83 -7.47 -4.21
CA ILE A 14 14.52 -6.83 -4.00
C ILE A 14 13.53 -7.24 -5.10
N GLU A 15 13.97 -7.29 -6.36
CA GLU A 15 13.15 -7.72 -7.50
C GLU A 15 12.66 -9.16 -7.36
N HIS A 16 13.55 -10.07 -6.94
CA HIS A 16 13.19 -11.45 -6.65
C HIS A 16 12.17 -11.53 -5.51
N ASP A 17 12.42 -10.83 -4.41
CA ASP A 17 11.59 -10.90 -3.20
C ASP A 17 10.19 -10.32 -3.43
N VAL A 18 10.07 -9.18 -4.11
CA VAL A 18 8.77 -8.58 -4.42
C VAL A 18 7.98 -9.44 -5.40
N TRP A 19 8.66 -10.05 -6.38
CA TRP A 19 8.04 -10.97 -7.32
C TRP A 19 7.53 -12.23 -6.62
N GLU A 20 8.33 -12.84 -5.74
CA GLU A 20 7.95 -14.04 -4.99
C GLU A 20 6.76 -13.75 -4.06
N ALA A 21 6.84 -12.68 -3.27
CA ALA A 21 5.77 -12.27 -2.37
C ALA A 21 4.47 -11.93 -3.13
N GLY A 22 4.57 -11.26 -4.27
CA GLY A 22 3.43 -10.97 -5.13
C GLY A 22 2.77 -12.24 -5.68
N ASN A 23 3.56 -13.22 -6.14
CA ASN A 23 3.04 -14.50 -6.62
C ASN A 23 2.40 -15.34 -5.51
N ALA A 24 2.95 -15.28 -4.29
CA ALA A 24 2.33 -15.92 -3.13
C ALA A 24 0.96 -15.30 -2.82
N LEU A 25 0.83 -13.96 -2.91
CA LEU A 25 -0.43 -13.26 -2.68
C LEU A 25 -1.48 -13.52 -3.78
N LEU A 26 -1.08 -13.88 -5.00
CA LEU A 26 -2.04 -14.31 -6.04
C LEU A 26 -2.79 -15.60 -5.69
N ARG A 27 -2.30 -16.35 -4.68
CA ARG A 27 -2.94 -17.55 -4.14
C ARG A 27 -2.97 -17.45 -2.62
N PRO A 28 -3.76 -16.52 -2.06
CA PRO A 28 -3.69 -16.19 -0.66
C PRO A 28 -4.08 -17.40 0.21
N PRO A 29 -3.43 -17.58 1.38
CA PRO A 29 -3.87 -18.58 2.34
C PRO A 29 -5.26 -18.21 2.88
N SER A 30 -6.08 -19.21 3.18
CA SER A 30 -7.42 -18.98 3.74
C SER A 30 -7.41 -18.55 5.21
N SER A 31 -6.28 -18.73 5.91
CA SER A 31 -6.12 -18.32 7.30
C SER A 31 -5.77 -16.83 7.38
N PRO A 32 -6.55 -16.00 8.11
CA PRO A 32 -6.25 -14.58 8.28
C PRO A 32 -4.86 -14.33 8.87
N ASP A 33 -4.40 -15.16 9.81
CA ASP A 33 -3.08 -15.02 10.43
C ASP A 33 -1.93 -15.31 9.46
N GLU A 34 -2.12 -16.27 8.56
CA GLU A 34 -1.14 -16.58 7.52
C GLU A 34 -1.11 -15.51 6.44
N LEU A 35 -2.28 -15.00 6.05
CA LEU A 35 -2.40 -13.89 5.11
C LEU A 35 -1.75 -12.63 5.68
N LEU A 36 -1.97 -12.31 6.95
CA LEU A 36 -1.33 -11.20 7.64
C LEU A 36 0.20 -11.32 7.61
N LYS A 37 0.76 -12.50 7.88
CA LYS A 37 2.22 -12.70 7.81
C LYS A 37 2.76 -12.39 6.41
N LEU A 38 2.04 -12.83 5.38
CA LEU A 38 2.44 -12.59 4.00
C LEU A 38 2.33 -11.11 3.62
N LEU A 39 1.26 -10.43 4.04
CA LEU A 39 1.08 -8.99 3.85
C LEU A 39 2.14 -8.18 4.60
N ASN A 40 2.51 -8.57 5.83
CA ASN A 40 3.59 -7.92 6.57
C ASN A 40 4.94 -8.04 5.85
N LYS A 41 5.22 -9.22 5.25
CA LYS A 41 6.42 -9.42 4.42
C LYS A 41 6.37 -8.51 3.19
N ALA A 42 5.23 -8.47 2.51
CA ALA A 42 5.03 -7.63 1.33
C ALA A 42 5.22 -6.14 1.65
N GLU A 43 4.61 -5.64 2.72
CA GLU A 43 4.76 -4.28 3.23
C GLU A 43 6.24 -3.94 3.49
N GLY A 44 6.96 -4.82 4.19
CA GLY A 44 8.38 -4.64 4.46
C GLY A 44 9.22 -4.52 3.18
N ILE A 45 8.97 -5.36 2.19
CA ILE A 45 9.67 -5.30 0.89
C ILE A 45 9.34 -3.99 0.15
N LEU A 46 8.05 -3.65 0.04
CA LEU A 46 7.60 -2.44 -0.67
C LEU A 46 8.16 -1.16 -0.05
N SER A 47 8.26 -1.08 1.28
CA SER A 47 8.83 0.07 1.98
C SER A 47 10.28 0.36 1.60
N GLY A 48 11.02 -0.66 1.15
CA GLY A 48 12.40 -0.54 0.68
C GLY A 48 12.55 -0.08 -0.78
N ILE A 49 11.45 0.00 -1.54
CA ILE A 49 11.48 0.37 -2.95
C ILE A 49 11.30 1.89 -3.10
N CYS A 50 12.22 2.54 -3.78
CA CYS A 50 12.13 3.97 -4.07
C CYS A 50 10.98 4.30 -5.04
N GLN A 51 10.53 5.55 -4.98
CA GLN A 51 9.62 6.12 -5.98
C GLN A 51 10.25 6.09 -7.37
N GLU A 52 9.42 5.90 -8.41
CA GLU A 52 9.83 5.77 -9.82
C GLU A 52 10.94 4.72 -10.02
N PRO A 53 10.65 3.43 -9.70
CA PRO A 53 11.66 2.38 -9.77
C PRO A 53 12.04 2.07 -11.23
N SER A 54 13.09 1.28 -11.40
CA SER A 54 13.52 0.80 -12.72
C SER A 54 12.39 0.00 -13.41
N ILE A 55 12.46 -0.13 -14.75
CA ILE A 55 11.47 -0.90 -15.51
C ILE A 55 11.43 -2.38 -15.07
N SER A 56 12.57 -2.98 -14.71
CA SER A 56 12.62 -4.36 -14.23
C SER A 56 11.93 -4.48 -12.87
N THR A 57 12.20 -3.55 -11.96
CA THR A 57 11.58 -3.52 -10.63
C THR A 57 10.07 -3.27 -10.73
N ALA A 58 9.64 -2.32 -11.58
CA ALA A 58 8.23 -2.09 -11.86
C ALA A 58 7.51 -3.35 -12.38
N LYS A 59 8.15 -4.13 -13.25
CA LYS A 59 7.62 -5.42 -13.72
C LYS A 59 7.56 -6.47 -12.62
N ALA A 60 8.57 -6.52 -11.75
CA ALA A 60 8.61 -7.45 -10.62
C ALA A 60 7.47 -7.20 -9.61
N ILE A 61 7.01 -5.94 -9.50
CA ILE A 61 5.92 -5.52 -8.61
C ILE A 61 4.51 -5.92 -9.13
N LEU A 62 4.33 -6.10 -10.45
CA LEU A 62 3.02 -6.34 -11.07
C LEU A 62 2.19 -7.49 -10.44
N PRO A 63 2.76 -8.67 -10.10
CA PRO A 63 2.00 -9.71 -9.43
C PRO A 63 1.38 -9.25 -8.10
N MET A 64 2.12 -8.45 -7.33
CA MET A 64 1.67 -7.91 -6.06
C MET A 64 0.55 -6.88 -6.24
N MET A 65 0.70 -5.98 -7.22
CA MET A 65 -0.35 -5.01 -7.57
C MET A 65 -1.67 -5.67 -7.93
N ASN A 66 -1.61 -6.75 -8.71
CA ASN A 66 -2.79 -7.51 -9.12
C ASN A 66 -3.39 -8.32 -7.96
N ALA A 67 -2.56 -8.90 -7.10
CA ALA A 67 -3.03 -9.68 -5.96
C ALA A 67 -3.79 -8.82 -4.95
N LEU A 68 -3.24 -7.64 -4.60
CA LEU A 68 -3.80 -6.77 -3.55
C LEU A 68 -5.17 -6.19 -3.89
N ILE A 69 -5.53 -6.13 -5.18
CA ILE A 69 -6.84 -5.65 -5.65
C ILE A 69 -7.83 -6.79 -5.93
N SER A 70 -7.43 -8.05 -5.72
CA SER A 70 -8.35 -9.18 -5.81
C SER A 70 -9.42 -9.09 -4.72
N ASP A 71 -10.66 -9.47 -5.05
CA ASP A 71 -11.77 -9.41 -4.09
C ASP A 71 -11.47 -10.20 -2.80
N GLU A 72 -10.74 -11.31 -2.90
CA GLU A 72 -10.35 -12.16 -1.76
C GLU A 72 -9.49 -11.44 -0.73
N ILE A 73 -8.63 -10.52 -1.17
CA ILE A 73 -7.72 -9.75 -0.31
C ILE A 73 -8.30 -8.36 -0.01
N PHE A 74 -8.72 -7.65 -1.06
CA PHE A 74 -9.16 -6.26 -0.97
C PHE A 74 -10.45 -6.09 -0.17
N LYS A 75 -11.39 -7.03 -0.30
CA LYS A 75 -12.69 -7.02 0.39
C LYS A 75 -12.72 -7.99 1.58
N HIS A 76 -11.54 -8.35 2.11
CA HIS A 76 -11.44 -9.27 3.23
C HIS A 76 -12.20 -8.75 4.46
N SER A 77 -12.84 -9.64 5.22
CA SER A 77 -13.74 -9.26 6.33
C SER A 77 -13.00 -8.93 7.63
N ASP A 78 -11.78 -9.45 7.81
CA ASP A 78 -10.94 -9.15 8.96
C ASP A 78 -10.33 -7.74 8.86
N GLY A 79 -10.57 -6.91 9.88
CA GLY A 79 -10.11 -5.52 9.91
C GLY A 79 -8.59 -5.36 9.99
N ASN A 80 -7.87 -6.29 10.63
CA ASN A 80 -6.40 -6.24 10.66
C ASN A 80 -5.84 -6.52 9.26
N VAL A 81 -6.45 -7.47 8.54
CA VAL A 81 -6.10 -7.75 7.14
C VAL A 81 -6.35 -6.50 6.29
N GLN A 82 -7.52 -5.86 6.41
CA GLN A 82 -7.82 -4.64 5.66
C GLN A 82 -6.79 -3.51 5.91
N VAL A 83 -6.38 -3.30 7.16
CA VAL A 83 -5.35 -2.30 7.50
C VAL A 83 -3.99 -2.68 6.91
N ALA A 84 -3.62 -3.96 6.90
CA ALA A 84 -2.39 -4.43 6.27
C ALA A 84 -2.42 -4.24 4.75
N VAL A 85 -3.55 -4.55 4.10
CA VAL A 85 -3.75 -4.33 2.65
C VAL A 85 -3.68 -2.84 2.31
N ALA A 86 -4.31 -1.97 3.10
CA ALA A 86 -4.17 -0.52 2.98
C ALA A 86 -2.70 -0.08 3.05
N SER A 87 -1.93 -0.62 3.99
CA SER A 87 -0.51 -0.26 4.11
C SER A 87 0.29 -0.67 2.87
N CYS A 88 0.10 -1.89 2.36
CA CYS A 88 0.75 -2.33 1.12
C CYS A 88 0.37 -1.46 -0.09
N LEU A 89 -0.92 -1.13 -0.22
CA LEU A 89 -1.40 -0.26 -1.31
C LEU A 89 -0.86 1.17 -1.18
N ASN A 90 -0.72 1.69 0.04
CA ASN A 90 -0.10 2.99 0.29
C ASN A 90 1.36 3.03 -0.17
N GLU A 91 2.12 1.97 0.08
CA GLU A 91 3.48 1.85 -0.44
C GLU A 91 3.50 1.76 -1.98
N LEU A 92 2.57 1.01 -2.59
CA LEU A 92 2.47 0.97 -4.05
C LEU A 92 2.14 2.34 -4.65
N THR A 93 1.20 3.08 -4.07
CA THR A 93 0.88 4.45 -4.48
C THR A 93 2.10 5.37 -4.34
N ARG A 94 2.89 5.23 -3.26
CA ARG A 94 4.14 5.98 -3.09
C ARG A 94 5.18 5.63 -4.16
N ILE A 95 5.34 4.34 -4.47
CA ILE A 95 6.31 3.85 -5.45
C ILE A 95 6.00 4.39 -6.85
N THR A 96 4.72 4.47 -7.21
CA THR A 96 4.31 4.81 -8.57
C THR A 96 4.00 6.29 -8.78
N ALA A 97 3.77 7.04 -7.71
CA ALA A 97 3.62 8.49 -7.76
C ALA A 97 4.74 9.16 -8.62
N PRO A 98 4.47 10.28 -9.31
CA PRO A 98 3.26 11.10 -9.23
C PRO A 98 2.05 10.50 -9.97
N ASP A 99 2.27 9.53 -10.85
CA ASP A 99 1.20 8.85 -11.58
C ASP A 99 0.64 7.69 -10.74
N TYR A 100 -0.68 7.58 -10.63
CA TYR A 100 -1.28 6.43 -9.95
C TYR A 100 -1.47 5.27 -10.94
N SER A 101 -1.36 4.04 -10.43
CA SER A 101 -1.26 2.83 -11.27
C SER A 101 -2.59 2.13 -11.56
N TYR A 102 -3.66 2.61 -10.94
CA TYR A 102 -4.97 2.01 -10.97
C TYR A 102 -5.96 2.95 -11.67
N SER A 103 -7.13 2.44 -12.10
CA SER A 103 -8.17 3.34 -12.63
C SER A 103 -8.71 4.24 -11.52
N ASP A 104 -9.34 5.34 -11.92
CA ASP A 104 -9.93 6.31 -11.00
C ASP A 104 -10.92 5.62 -10.04
N GLU A 105 -11.78 4.73 -10.54
CA GLU A 105 -12.75 4.01 -9.70
C GLU A 105 -12.08 3.13 -8.64
N LEU A 106 -11.01 2.44 -9.03
CA LEU A 106 -10.26 1.60 -8.11
C LEU A 106 -9.47 2.44 -7.11
N MET A 107 -8.91 3.58 -7.52
CA MET A 107 -8.27 4.52 -6.61
C MET A 107 -9.26 5.06 -5.57
N GLN A 108 -10.49 5.41 -5.96
CA GLN A 108 -11.53 5.82 -5.00
C GLN A 108 -11.80 4.73 -3.95
N ASP A 109 -11.84 3.47 -4.36
CA ASP A 109 -12.01 2.35 -3.42
C ASP A 109 -10.78 2.15 -2.52
N ILE A 110 -9.56 2.31 -3.06
CA ILE A 110 -8.32 2.28 -2.27
C ILE A 110 -8.33 3.40 -1.21
N PHE A 111 -8.80 4.59 -1.57
CA PHE A 111 -8.97 5.70 -0.62
C PHE A 111 -9.95 5.39 0.51
N LYS A 112 -11.07 4.70 0.22
CA LYS A 112 -11.99 4.21 1.27
C LYS A 112 -11.30 3.22 2.20
N LEU A 113 -10.39 2.40 1.68
CA LEU A 113 -9.59 1.47 2.48
C LEU A 113 -8.56 2.22 3.35
N PHE A 114 -7.92 3.28 2.82
CA PHE A 114 -7.07 4.16 3.62
C PHE A 114 -7.86 4.81 4.76
N MET A 115 -9.08 5.27 4.50
CA MET A 115 -9.96 5.79 5.54
C MET A 115 -10.30 4.75 6.62
N THR A 116 -10.47 3.49 6.23
CA THR A 116 -10.68 2.39 7.19
C THR A 116 -9.46 2.23 8.12
N ALA A 117 -8.24 2.39 7.59
CA ALA A 117 -7.03 2.38 8.39
C ALA A 117 -6.87 3.64 9.25
N LEU A 118 -7.14 4.83 8.71
CA LEU A 118 -7.03 6.09 9.45
C LEU A 118 -8.00 6.18 10.62
N LYS A 119 -9.19 5.56 10.52
CA LYS A 119 -10.15 5.44 11.63
C LYS A 119 -9.59 4.69 12.85
N GLN A 120 -8.45 4.00 12.70
CA GLN A 120 -7.72 3.41 13.82
C GLN A 120 -6.95 4.46 14.64
N LEU A 121 -6.64 5.66 14.12
CA LEU A 121 -5.80 6.65 14.82
C LEU A 121 -6.29 7.03 16.22
N PRO A 122 -7.60 7.31 16.47
CA PRO A 122 -8.04 7.78 17.79
C PRO A 122 -8.01 6.71 18.89
N ARG A 123 -8.04 5.41 18.53
CA ARG A 123 -8.23 4.28 19.46
C ARG A 123 -7.27 3.11 19.25
N GLY A 124 -6.39 3.23 18.26
CA GLY A 124 -5.50 2.18 17.81
C GLY A 124 -4.30 2.03 18.72
N THR A 125 -3.71 0.84 18.70
CA THR A 125 -2.44 0.55 19.35
C THR A 125 -1.61 -0.38 18.47
N GLY A 126 -0.30 -0.42 18.71
CA GLY A 126 0.61 -1.36 18.04
C GLY A 126 0.72 -1.13 16.53
N MET A 127 0.82 -2.23 15.78
CA MET A 127 1.19 -2.20 14.36
C MET A 127 0.14 -1.49 13.48
N ASN A 128 -1.14 -1.62 13.78
CA ASN A 128 -2.19 -0.94 13.01
C ASN A 128 -2.17 0.58 13.18
N LEU A 129 -1.80 1.07 14.38
CA LEU A 129 -1.61 2.50 14.60
C LEU A 129 -0.42 3.01 13.77
N SER A 130 0.71 2.30 13.81
CA SER A 130 1.90 2.64 13.02
C SER A 130 1.62 2.66 11.51
N ARG A 131 0.78 1.74 11.02
CA ARG A 131 0.33 1.74 9.63
C ARG A 131 -0.54 2.95 9.30
N ALA A 132 -1.50 3.28 10.16
CA ALA A 132 -2.35 4.45 9.97
C ALA A 132 -1.52 5.75 9.95
N GLU A 133 -0.53 5.87 10.83
CA GLU A 133 0.43 6.98 10.83
C GLU A 133 1.25 7.05 9.54
N ASN A 134 1.76 5.90 9.05
CA ASN A 134 2.53 5.83 7.81
C ASN A 134 1.67 6.20 6.59
N ILE A 135 0.42 5.71 6.53
CA ILE A 135 -0.53 6.08 5.47
C ILE A 135 -0.74 7.59 5.47
N LEU A 136 -1.01 8.20 6.63
CA LEU A 136 -1.19 9.64 6.73
C LEU A 136 0.05 10.42 6.30
N ASN A 137 1.24 9.97 6.72
CA ASN A 137 2.51 10.59 6.36
C ASN A 137 2.80 10.49 4.84
N THR A 138 2.56 9.33 4.23
CA THR A 138 2.70 9.15 2.79
C THR A 138 1.72 10.04 2.04
N MET A 139 0.44 10.08 2.46
CA MET A 139 -0.58 10.94 1.84
C MET A 139 -0.17 12.42 1.83
N ALA A 140 0.41 12.90 2.94
CA ALA A 140 0.95 14.25 3.03
C ALA A 140 2.17 14.45 2.12
N THR A 141 3.07 13.46 2.06
CA THR A 141 4.34 13.53 1.32
C THR A 141 4.14 13.56 -0.18
N ILE A 142 3.31 12.65 -0.73
CA ILE A 142 3.06 12.57 -2.17
C ILE A 142 1.91 13.51 -2.63
N ARG A 143 1.48 14.42 -1.75
CA ARG A 143 0.43 15.42 -2.00
C ARG A 143 -0.87 14.80 -2.51
N THR A 144 -1.27 13.71 -1.88
CA THR A 144 -2.45 12.93 -2.27
C THR A 144 -3.74 13.74 -2.27
N GLY A 145 -3.81 14.87 -1.57
CA GLY A 145 -4.93 15.81 -1.69
C GLY A 145 -5.20 16.30 -3.12
N VAL A 146 -4.18 16.36 -3.98
CA VAL A 146 -4.37 16.66 -5.41
C VAL A 146 -5.07 15.50 -6.12
N MET A 147 -4.65 14.26 -5.85
CA MET A 147 -5.35 13.07 -6.38
C MET A 147 -6.79 12.99 -5.89
N MET A 148 -7.04 13.30 -4.62
CA MET A 148 -8.41 13.33 -4.06
C MET A 148 -9.29 14.39 -4.72
N TRP A 149 -8.71 15.54 -5.09
CA TRP A 149 -9.38 16.57 -5.88
C TRP A 149 -9.70 16.08 -7.29
N ASP A 150 -8.74 15.48 -7.99
CA ASP A 150 -8.93 14.97 -9.35
C ASP A 150 -9.97 13.83 -9.42
N LEU A 151 -10.11 13.07 -8.33
CA LEU A 151 -11.07 11.97 -8.19
C LEU A 151 -12.44 12.40 -7.62
N GLU A 152 -12.66 13.69 -7.38
CA GLU A 152 -13.92 14.24 -6.82
C GLU A 152 -14.31 13.59 -5.48
N LEU A 153 -13.34 13.38 -4.57
CA LEU A 153 -13.55 12.72 -3.27
C LEU A 153 -14.00 13.67 -2.15
N ASP A 154 -14.82 14.67 -2.44
CA ASP A 154 -15.22 15.74 -1.50
C ASP A 154 -15.80 15.20 -0.19
N ASP A 155 -16.71 14.22 -0.25
CA ASP A 155 -17.34 13.62 0.94
C ASP A 155 -16.30 12.96 1.84
N MET A 156 -15.29 12.31 1.25
CA MET A 156 -14.23 11.66 2.00
C MET A 156 -13.26 12.66 2.63
N VAL A 157 -12.99 13.77 1.94
CA VAL A 157 -12.22 14.88 2.53
C VAL A 157 -12.94 15.38 3.77
N VAL A 158 -14.26 15.62 3.70
CA VAL A 158 -15.06 16.02 4.87
C VAL A 158 -14.94 14.97 6.00
N GLU A 159 -15.09 13.68 5.68
CA GLU A 159 -14.95 12.59 6.65
C GLU A 159 -13.57 12.56 7.32
N MET A 160 -12.48 12.83 6.58
CA MET A 160 -11.13 12.96 7.15
C MET A 160 -11.05 14.11 8.16
N PHE A 161 -11.60 15.27 7.81
CA PHE A 161 -11.61 16.42 8.71
C PHE A 161 -12.42 16.11 9.96
N GLU A 162 -13.61 15.52 9.82
CA GLU A 162 -14.40 15.10 10.98
C GLU A 162 -13.61 14.13 11.86
N LEU A 163 -12.98 13.10 11.28
CA LEU A 163 -12.16 12.14 12.04
C LEU A 163 -11.01 12.80 12.83
N PHE A 164 -10.34 13.81 12.26
CA PHE A 164 -9.16 14.43 12.90
C PHE A 164 -9.50 15.57 13.87
N PHE A 165 -10.66 16.19 13.71
CA PHE A 165 -11.11 17.32 14.52
C PHE A 165 -12.26 16.97 15.48
N ASP A 166 -12.77 15.73 15.46
CA ASP A 166 -13.66 15.21 16.49
C ASP A 166 -12.91 15.18 17.83
N THR A 167 -13.36 16.03 18.77
CA THR A 167 -12.71 16.32 20.06
C THR A 167 -13.57 15.89 21.24
#